data_AF-A0A8D8B679-F1
#
_entry.id   AF-A0A8D8B679-F1
#
_cell.length_a   1.000
_cell.length_b   1.000
_cell.length_c   1.000
_cell.angle_alpha   90.00
_cell.angle_beta   90.00
_cell.angle_gamma   90.00
#
_symmetry.space_group_name_H-M   'P 1'
#
loop_
_entity.id
_entity.type
_entity.pdbx_description
1 polymer ?
#
loop_
_entity_poly.entity_id
_entity_poly.type
_entity_poly.pdbx_seq_one_letter_code
_entity_poly.pdbx_strand_id
1 'polypeptide(L)'
;MVAENKDFPPLKNDNVLRAARGEPVDRVPVWVMRQAGRYLPEFQAVRAKHDFFEVCRTPELACEVTMQPLRRFDLDASIIFSDILVIPQALGITVEMKPGVGPVLPEPLVGPADLERLNQTGTMD
;
A
#
# COMPACT_ATOMS: atom_id res chain seq x y z
N MET A 1 13.59 -8.73 -18.71
CA MET A 1 12.30 -9.40 -18.90
C MET A 1 11.26 -8.30 -19.06
N VAL A 2 10.78 -8.09 -20.28
CA VAL A 2 9.61 -7.23 -20.52
C VAL A 2 8.43 -7.99 -19.93
N ALA A 3 7.74 -7.40 -18.95
CA ALA A 3 6.56 -8.02 -18.36
C ALA A 3 5.59 -8.39 -19.47
N GLU A 4 5.12 -9.63 -19.47
CA GLU A 4 4.01 -10.07 -20.32
C GLU A 4 2.88 -9.05 -20.20
N ASN A 5 2.39 -8.60 -21.35
CA ASN A 5 1.32 -7.62 -21.45
C ASN A 5 0.04 -8.28 -20.94
N LYS A 6 -0.19 -8.23 -19.62
CA LYS A 6 -1.45 -8.63 -19.02
C LYS A 6 -2.54 -7.75 -19.63
N ASP A 7 -3.65 -8.35 -20.06
CA ASP A 7 -4.83 -7.68 -20.64
C ASP A 7 -5.52 -6.78 -19.60
N PHE A 8 -4.88 -5.70 -19.18
CA PHE A 8 -5.48 -4.67 -18.35
C PHE A 8 -6.40 -3.79 -19.21
N PRO A 9 -7.51 -3.28 -18.64
CA PRO A 9 -8.35 -2.31 -19.32
C PRO A 9 -7.51 -1.09 -19.77
N PRO A 10 -7.82 -0.51 -20.94
CA PRO A 10 -7.12 0.68 -21.40
C PRO A 10 -7.31 1.85 -20.42
N LEU A 11 -6.23 2.58 -20.14
CA LEU A 11 -6.25 3.73 -19.23
C LEU A 11 -7.11 4.85 -19.84
N LYS A 12 -8.09 5.36 -19.08
CA LYS A 12 -9.03 6.41 -19.53
C LYS A 12 -8.63 7.82 -19.10
N ASN A 13 -7.96 7.95 -17.96
CA ASN A 13 -7.41 9.22 -17.44
C ASN A 13 -5.92 9.00 -17.17
N ASP A 14 -5.06 9.71 -17.89
CA ASP A 14 -3.60 9.62 -17.78
C ASP A 14 -2.94 10.95 -17.34
N ASN A 15 -3.73 11.91 -16.84
CA ASN A 15 -3.24 13.24 -16.45
C ASN A 15 -2.09 13.15 -15.43
N VAL A 16 -2.18 12.25 -14.43
CA VAL A 16 -1.10 12.04 -13.45
C VAL A 16 0.20 11.60 -14.11
N LEU A 17 0.12 10.72 -15.10
CA LEU A 17 1.29 10.20 -15.79
C LEU A 17 1.92 11.26 -16.70
N ARG A 18 1.09 12.00 -17.45
CA ARG A 18 1.53 13.11 -18.31
C ARG A 18 2.18 14.22 -17.49
N ALA A 19 1.52 14.67 -16.42
CA ALA A 19 2.06 15.68 -15.52
C ALA A 19 3.39 15.25 -14.89
N ALA A 20 3.49 13.99 -14.43
CA ALA A 20 4.74 13.45 -13.87
C ALA A 20 5.90 13.42 -14.87
N ARG A 21 5.61 13.33 -16.18
CA ARG A 21 6.61 13.42 -17.26
C ARG A 21 6.87 14.84 -17.76
N GLY A 22 6.18 15.85 -17.22
CA GLY A 22 6.28 17.24 -17.68
C GLY A 22 5.55 17.51 -19.00
N GLU A 23 4.63 16.63 -19.40
CA GLU A 23 3.80 16.80 -20.59
C GLU A 23 2.61 17.74 -20.28
N PRO A 24 2.05 18.45 -21.29
CA PRO A 24 0.82 19.22 -21.11
C PRO A 24 -0.32 18.34 -20.59
N VAL A 25 -1.24 18.91 -19.81
CA VAL A 25 -2.44 18.22 -19.29
C VAL A 25 -3.66 19.13 -19.39
N ASP A 26 -4.85 18.53 -19.48
CA ASP A 26 -6.11 19.29 -19.62
C ASP A 26 -6.51 19.98 -18.31
N ARG A 27 -6.16 19.37 -17.17
CA ARG A 27 -6.28 19.95 -15.83
C ARG A 27 -5.15 19.47 -14.93
N VAL A 28 -4.83 20.22 -13.87
CA VAL A 28 -3.86 19.79 -12.85
C VAL A 28 -4.41 18.52 -12.16
N PRO A 29 -3.70 17.37 -12.22
CA PRO A 29 -4.16 16.16 -11.57
C PRO A 29 -3.98 16.21 -10.05
N VAL A 30 -4.87 15.56 -9.32
CA VAL A 30 -4.84 15.49 -7.85
C VAL A 30 -5.03 14.08 -7.32
N TRP A 31 -4.25 13.74 -6.31
CA TRP A 31 -4.41 12.59 -5.43
C TRP A 31 -3.92 12.99 -4.04
N VAL A 32 -4.25 12.20 -3.01
CA VAL A 32 -3.91 12.57 -1.62
C VAL A 32 -3.18 11.42 -0.94
N MET A 33 -2.04 11.72 -0.31
CA MET A 33 -1.36 10.74 0.54
C MET A 33 -2.32 10.27 1.65
N ARG A 34 -2.42 8.95 1.82
CA ARG A 34 -3.39 8.30 2.74
C ARG A 34 -4.86 8.55 2.36
N GLN A 35 -5.18 8.70 1.07
CA GLN A 35 -6.57 8.80 0.59
C GLN A 35 -7.44 7.60 1.01
N ALA A 36 -6.87 6.40 1.11
CA ALA A 36 -7.50 5.27 1.78
C ALA A 36 -7.07 5.27 3.26
N GLY A 37 -7.96 5.70 4.16
CA GLY A 37 -7.56 5.85 5.56
C GLY A 37 -8.70 6.17 6.52
N ARG A 38 -8.34 6.28 7.80
CA ARG A 38 -9.26 6.39 8.96
C ARG A 38 -10.25 7.56 8.90
N TYR A 39 -10.03 8.58 8.08
CA TYR A 39 -11.00 9.66 7.90
C TYR A 39 -12.27 9.21 7.15
N LEU A 40 -12.23 8.05 6.48
CA LEU A 40 -13.38 7.42 5.83
C LEU A 40 -14.06 6.43 6.80
N PRO A 41 -15.37 6.59 7.07
CA PRO A 41 -16.13 5.63 7.89
C PRO A 41 -16.11 4.19 7.35
N GLU A 42 -16.18 4.01 6.03
CA GLU A 42 -16.12 2.70 5.37
C GLU A 42 -14.75 2.02 5.51
N PHE A 43 -13.67 2.80 5.58
CA PHE A 43 -12.34 2.27 5.87
C PHE A 43 -12.28 1.76 7.32
N GLN A 44 -12.81 2.53 8.26
CA GLN A 44 -12.89 2.12 9.66
C GLN A 44 -13.74 0.86 9.83
N ALA A 45 -14.84 0.73 9.08
CA ALA A 45 -15.70 -0.45 9.11
C ALA A 45 -14.98 -1.74 8.64
N VAL A 46 -14.11 -1.65 7.64
CA VAL A 46 -13.24 -2.77 7.22
C VAL A 46 -12.20 -3.08 8.30
N ARG A 47 -11.50 -2.06 8.81
CA ARG A 47 -10.48 -2.21 9.86
C ARG A 47 -11.01 -2.70 11.21
N ALA A 48 -12.30 -2.53 11.48
CA ALA A 48 -12.94 -3.05 12.69
C ALA A 48 -13.13 -4.58 12.64
N LYS A 49 -13.08 -5.18 11.45
CA LYS A 49 -13.30 -6.62 11.23
C LYS A 49 -12.02 -7.41 10.96
N HIS A 50 -10.95 -6.73 10.53
CA HIS A 50 -9.71 -7.35 10.05
C HIS A 50 -8.48 -6.66 10.65
N ASP A 51 -7.42 -7.41 10.93
CA ASP A 51 -6.14 -6.83 11.35
C ASP A 51 -5.46 -6.05 10.20
N PHE A 52 -4.53 -5.15 10.52
CA PHE A 52 -3.89 -4.28 9.53
C PHE A 52 -3.14 -5.09 8.48
N PHE A 53 -2.34 -6.04 8.92
CA PHE A 53 -1.54 -6.86 8.01
C PHE A 53 -2.39 -7.89 7.29
N GLU A 54 -3.52 -8.31 7.87
CA GLU A 54 -4.53 -9.11 7.15
C GLU A 54 -5.07 -8.33 5.95
N VAL A 55 -5.51 -7.08 6.14
CA VAL A 55 -5.98 -6.22 5.03
C VAL A 55 -4.90 -6.03 3.96
N CYS A 56 -3.63 -5.88 4.34
CA CYS A 56 -2.53 -5.77 3.39
C CYS A 56 -2.25 -7.07 2.61
N ARG A 57 -2.47 -8.25 3.21
CA ARG A 57 -2.15 -9.56 2.63
C ARG A 57 -3.31 -10.17 1.85
N THR A 58 -4.55 -9.71 2.06
CA THR A 58 -5.72 -10.17 1.32
C THR A 58 -5.97 -9.24 0.12
N PRO A 59 -5.74 -9.69 -1.14
CA PRO A 59 -5.87 -8.85 -2.32
C PRO A 59 -7.23 -8.17 -2.46
N GLU A 60 -8.31 -8.88 -2.14
CA GLU A 60 -9.68 -8.38 -2.22
C GLU A 60 -9.93 -7.25 -1.22
N LEU A 61 -9.40 -7.37 0.00
CA LEU A 61 -9.52 -6.33 1.03
C LEU A 61 -8.66 -5.11 0.69
N ALA A 62 -7.42 -5.32 0.25
CA ALA A 62 -6.52 -4.25 -0.19
C ALA A 62 -7.11 -3.47 -1.38
N CYS A 63 -7.69 -4.20 -2.35
CA CYS A 63 -8.41 -3.61 -3.47
C CYS A 63 -9.61 -2.79 -2.99
N GLU A 64 -10.47 -3.37 -2.14
CA GLU A 64 -11.65 -2.70 -1.61
C GLU A 64 -11.29 -1.36 -0.96
N VAL A 65 -10.35 -1.34 0.00
CA VAL A 65 -9.97 -0.10 0.69
C VAL A 65 -9.27 0.91 -0.23
N THR A 66 -8.53 0.45 -1.24
CA THR A 66 -7.90 1.30 -2.26
C THR A 66 -8.96 2.06 -3.08
N MET A 67 -10.08 1.39 -3.38
CA MET A 67 -11.14 1.93 -4.24
C MET A 67 -12.11 2.86 -3.50
N GLN A 68 -12.24 2.77 -2.17
CA GLN A 68 -13.14 3.62 -1.37
C GLN A 68 -13.03 5.13 -1.66
N PRO A 69 -11.85 5.78 -1.65
CA PRO A 69 -11.75 7.21 -1.95
C PRO A 69 -12.19 7.58 -3.37
N LEU A 70 -11.96 6.70 -4.36
CA LEU A 70 -12.38 6.94 -5.75
C LEU A 70 -13.90 6.90 -5.92
N ARG A 71 -14.64 6.30 -4.98
CA ARG A 71 -16.11 6.34 -4.97
C ARG A 71 -16.66 7.65 -4.40
N ARG A 72 -15.84 8.44 -3.71
CA ARG A 72 -16.23 9.71 -3.09
C ARG A 72 -15.75 10.94 -3.83
N PHE A 73 -14.57 10.84 -4.44
CA PHE A 73 -13.83 11.98 -4.97
C PHE A 73 -13.33 11.68 -6.38
N ASP A 74 -13.34 12.69 -7.24
CA ASP A 74 -12.80 12.62 -8.61
C ASP A 74 -11.26 12.77 -8.61
N LEU A 75 -10.57 11.81 -7.98
CA LEU A 75 -9.10 11.78 -7.92
C LEU A 75 -8.53 11.21 -9.23
N ASP A 76 -7.38 11.71 -9.65
CA ASP A 76 -6.72 11.32 -10.90
C ASP A 76 -5.83 10.07 -10.75
N ALA A 77 -5.65 9.56 -9.52
CA ALA A 77 -4.92 8.32 -9.25
C ALA A 77 -5.44 7.57 -8.02
N SER A 78 -5.29 6.25 -8.05
CA SER A 78 -5.26 5.40 -6.86
C SER A 78 -3.83 5.16 -6.40
N ILE A 79 -3.66 4.98 -5.10
CA ILE A 79 -2.44 4.45 -4.50
C ILE A 79 -2.80 3.15 -3.79
N ILE A 80 -2.08 2.08 -4.09
CA ILE A 80 -2.35 0.76 -3.50
C ILE A 80 -2.29 0.83 -1.97
N PHE A 81 -3.29 0.25 -1.32
CA PHE A 81 -3.23 0.05 0.11
C PHE A 81 -2.26 -1.07 0.46
N SER A 82 -1.16 -0.70 1.07
CA SER A 82 -0.14 -1.58 1.63
C SER A 82 0.60 -0.80 2.72
N ASP A 83 1.67 -1.36 3.25
CA ASP A 83 2.55 -0.70 4.20
C ASP A 83 4.01 -0.88 3.80
N ILE A 84 4.86 0.09 4.10
CA ILE A 84 6.30 0.01 3.81
C ILE A 84 6.98 -1.11 4.62
N LEU A 85 6.43 -1.47 5.78
CA LEU A 85 6.98 -2.48 6.69
C LEU A 85 6.68 -3.92 6.26
N VAL A 86 5.94 -4.13 5.16
CA VAL A 86 5.79 -5.47 4.58
C VAL A 86 7.12 -6.05 4.10
N ILE A 87 8.09 -5.20 3.73
CA ILE A 87 9.44 -5.64 3.34
C ILE A 87 10.21 -6.23 4.53
N PRO A 88 10.36 -5.52 5.67
CA PRO A 88 10.87 -6.12 6.91
C PRO A 88 10.19 -7.44 7.28
N GLN A 89 8.86 -7.54 7.17
CA GLN A 89 8.16 -8.80 7.43
C GLN A 89 8.58 -9.92 6.47
N ALA A 90 8.71 -9.62 5.18
CA ALA A 90 9.20 -10.58 4.18
C ALA A 90 10.66 -11.00 4.42
N LEU A 91 11.46 -10.13 5.04
CA LEU A 91 12.82 -10.42 5.50
C LEU A 91 12.85 -11.16 6.85
N GLY A 92 11.71 -11.59 7.40
CA GLY A 92 11.65 -12.32 8.67
C GLY A 92 11.69 -11.45 9.93
N ILE A 93 11.55 -10.12 9.81
CA ILE A 93 11.47 -9.22 10.96
C ILE A 93 10.02 -9.16 11.45
N THR A 94 9.81 -9.49 12.72
CA THR A 94 8.51 -9.33 13.38
C THR A 94 8.11 -7.85 13.47
N VAL A 95 6.93 -7.53 12.95
CA VAL A 95 6.33 -6.19 13.01
C VAL A 95 4.92 -6.31 13.59
N GLU A 96 4.67 -5.64 14.71
CA GLU A 96 3.38 -5.61 15.41
C GLU A 96 2.71 -4.24 15.22
N MET A 97 1.43 -4.21 14.88
CA MET A 97 0.66 -2.96 14.85
C MET A 97 -0.06 -2.76 16.19
N LYS A 98 0.47 -1.88 17.05
CA LYS A 98 -0.12 -1.62 18.38
C LYS A 98 -1.14 -0.47 18.35
N PRO A 99 -2.37 -0.67 18.87
CA PRO A 99 -3.38 0.39 18.94
C PRO A 99 -2.86 1.65 19.65
N GLY A 100 -3.02 2.81 19.02
CA GLY A 100 -2.59 4.11 19.57
C GLY A 100 -1.09 4.39 19.55
N VAL A 101 -0.25 3.37 19.28
CA VAL A 101 1.22 3.49 19.23
C VAL A 101 1.72 3.46 17.79
N GLY A 102 1.16 2.60 16.95
CA GLY A 102 1.63 2.35 15.59
C GLY A 102 2.49 1.08 15.50
N PRO A 103 3.34 0.96 14.46
CA PRO A 103 4.16 -0.22 14.27
C PRO A 103 5.28 -0.31 15.31
N VAL A 104 5.50 -1.51 15.84
CA VAL A 104 6.56 -1.84 16.80
C VAL A 104 7.34 -3.03 16.27
N LEU A 105 8.67 -2.94 16.34
CA LEU A 105 9.59 -4.04 16.06
C LEU A 105 10.13 -4.51 17.41
N PRO A 106 9.66 -5.65 17.96
CA PRO A 106 10.09 -6.14 19.28
C PRO A 106 11.60 -6.42 19.34
N GLU A 107 12.15 -6.89 18.23
CA GLU A 107 13.57 -7.26 18.08
C GLU A 107 14.16 -6.49 16.89
N PRO A 108 14.56 -5.22 17.06
CA PRO A 108 15.21 -4.45 16.00
C PRO A 108 16.62 -4.99 15.69
N LEU A 109 17.14 -4.69 14.51
CA LEU A 109 18.55 -4.96 14.18
C LEU A 109 19.42 -3.95 14.94
N VAL A 110 20.40 -4.44 15.71
CA VAL A 110 21.30 -3.61 16.53
C VAL A 110 22.76 -3.75 16.09
N GLY A 111 23.14 -4.85 15.43
CA GLY A 111 24.50 -5.05 14.94
C GLY A 111 24.59 -5.96 13.71
N PRO A 112 25.79 -6.07 13.11
CA PRO A 112 25.99 -6.85 11.88
C PRO A 112 25.62 -8.32 11.99
N ALA A 113 25.76 -8.93 13.17
CA ALA A 113 25.39 -10.32 13.41
C ALA A 113 23.88 -10.59 13.23
N ASP A 114 23.03 -9.58 13.44
CA ASP A 114 21.58 -9.73 13.30
C ASP A 114 21.14 -9.89 11.84
N LEU A 115 22.03 -9.67 10.86
CA LEU A 115 21.73 -9.92 9.46
C LEU A 115 21.56 -11.41 9.16
N GLU A 116 22.14 -12.29 9.99
CA GLU A 116 22.08 -13.75 9.83
C GLU A 116 20.67 -14.31 10.00
N ARG A 117 19.80 -13.63 10.77
CA ARG A 117 18.40 -14.05 10.98
C ARG A 117 17.42 -13.52 9.92
N LEU A 118 17.89 -12.74 8.94
CA LEU A 118 17.03 -12.26 7.87
C LEU A 118 16.74 -13.37 6.87
N ASN A 119 15.49 -13.45 6.41
CA ASN A 119 15.14 -14.30 5.30
C ASN A 119 15.79 -13.78 4.01
N GLN A 120 16.75 -14.54 3.47
CA GLN A 120 17.49 -14.15 2.28
C GLN A 120 16.73 -14.36 0.96
N THR A 121 15.61 -15.09 0.97
CA THR A 121 14.76 -15.21 -0.24
C THR A 121 13.89 -13.98 -0.45
N GLY A 122 13.65 -13.18 0.59
CA GLY A 122 12.81 -11.98 0.53
C GLY A 122 11.33 -12.27 0.26
N THR A 123 10.88 -13.51 0.50
CA THR A 123 9.49 -13.94 0.33
C THR A 123 8.92 -14.37 1.67
N MET A 124 7.67 -14.00 1.98
CA MET A 124 6.92 -14.69 3.03
C MET A 124 6.47 -16.04 2.47
N ASP A 125 6.67 -17.13 3.22
CA ASP A 125 6.14 -18.46 2.89
C ASP A 125 4.60 -18.47 2.83
#